data_AF-A0A963ALW1-F1
#
_entry.id   AF-A0A963ALW1-F1
#
_cell.length_a   1.000
_cell.length_b   1.000
_cell.length_c   1.000
_cell.angle_alpha   90.00
_cell.angle_beta   90.00
_cell.angle_gamma   90.00
#
_symmetry.space_group_name_H-M   'P 1'
#
loop_
_entity.id
_entity.type
_entity.pdbx_description
1 polymer ?
#
loop_
_entity_poly.entity_id
_entity_poly.type
_entity_poly.pdbx_seq_one_letter_code
_entity_poly.pdbx_strand_id
1 'polypeptide(L)'
;FDAALVKQGAKVHDKSCEKCHSEGGTNAADDAAILSGQWRAYLESQVSDLQSGKRDAPKKMMKKFEKLDDGEIKALVEYYVSQQ
;
A
#
# COMPACT_ATOMS: atom_id res chain seq x y z
N PHE A 1 8.64 -8.83 -10.94
CA PHE A 1 8.51 -7.50 -10.33
C PHE A 1 9.32 -6.51 -11.16
N ASP A 2 8.77 -5.34 -11.42
CA ASP A 2 9.55 -4.25 -11.99
C ASP A 2 10.41 -3.62 -10.87
N ALA A 3 11.73 -3.81 -10.94
CA ALA A 3 12.64 -3.35 -9.89
C ALA A 3 12.66 -1.83 -9.71
N ALA A 4 12.32 -1.06 -10.74
CA ALA A 4 12.20 0.40 -10.63
C ALA A 4 10.93 0.78 -9.86
N LEU A 5 9.80 0.13 -10.17
CA LEU A 5 8.54 0.35 -9.46
C LEU A 5 8.62 -0.12 -8.00
N VAL A 6 9.28 -1.23 -7.71
CA VAL A 6 9.50 -1.70 -6.33
C VAL A 6 10.28 -0.66 -5.52
N LYS A 7 11.36 -0.09 -6.08
CA LYS A 7 12.14 0.98 -5.40
C LYS A 7 11.34 2.27 -5.23
N GLN A 8 10.48 2.61 -6.19
CA GLN A 8 9.59 3.75 -6.07
C GLN A 8 8.54 3.50 -4.97
N GLY A 9 7.92 2.32 -4.96
CA GLY A 9 6.94 1.92 -3.96
C GLY A 9 7.52 1.93 -2.55
N ALA A 10 8.76 1.44 -2.37
CA ALA A 10 9.47 1.52 -1.09
C ALA A 10 9.61 2.98 -0.59
N LYS A 11 9.99 3.92 -1.47
CA LYS A 11 10.10 5.34 -1.10
C LYS A 11 8.75 5.95 -0.71
N VAL A 12 7.68 5.61 -1.43
CA VAL A 12 6.32 6.07 -1.12
C VAL A 12 5.88 5.48 0.22
N HIS A 13 6.17 4.19 0.45
CA HIS A 13 5.90 3.49 1.70
C HIS A 13 6.57 4.17 2.89
N ASP A 14 7.89 4.39 2.82
CA ASP A 14 8.67 5.02 3.90
C ASP A 14 8.13 6.40 4.27
N LYS A 15 7.73 7.20 3.27
CA LYS A 15 7.28 8.57 3.47
C LYS A 15 5.87 8.66 4.05
N SER A 16 4.97 7.77 3.64
CA SER A 16 3.53 7.93 3.85
C SER A 16 2.89 6.80 4.65
N CYS A 17 3.41 5.58 4.58
CA CYS A 17 2.76 4.36 5.04
C CYS A 17 3.44 3.70 6.24
N GLU A 18 4.78 3.76 6.33
CA GLU A 18 5.62 3.09 7.35
C GLU A 18 5.17 3.34 8.79
N LYS A 19 4.66 4.54 9.07
CA LYS A 19 4.19 4.92 10.42
C LYS A 19 3.06 4.02 10.95
N CYS A 20 2.29 3.37 10.08
CA CYS A 20 1.20 2.48 10.47
C CYS A 20 1.35 1.08 9.86
N HIS A 21 1.93 0.95 8.66
CA HIS A 21 2.20 -0.33 7.99
C HIS A 21 3.68 -0.67 8.10
N SER A 22 4.19 -0.77 9.33
CA SER A 22 5.62 -0.97 9.62
C SER A 22 6.18 -2.26 9.01
N GLU A 23 7.51 -2.29 8.85
CA GLU A 23 8.24 -3.43 8.30
C GLU A 23 7.74 -3.80 6.89
N GLY A 24 7.39 -2.79 6.09
CA GLY A 24 6.87 -2.99 4.74
C GLY A 24 5.52 -3.71 4.69
N GLY A 25 4.72 -3.56 5.74
CA GLY A 25 3.40 -4.18 5.86
C GLY A 25 3.43 -5.67 6.24
N THR A 26 4.54 -6.15 6.82
CA THR A 26 4.64 -7.52 7.38
C THR A 26 4.09 -7.59 8.81
N ASN A 27 4.00 -6.45 9.50
CA ASN A 27 3.56 -6.39 10.88
C ASN A 27 2.06 -6.10 10.99
N ALA A 28 1.32 -6.98 11.67
CA ALA A 28 -0.12 -6.87 11.90
C ALA A 28 -0.48 -6.01 13.14
N ALA A 29 0.45 -5.23 13.68
CA ALA A 29 0.24 -4.52 14.94
C ALA A 29 -0.93 -3.52 14.88
N ASP A 30 -1.78 -3.66 15.90
CA ASP A 30 -2.87 -2.80 16.39
C ASP A 30 -3.98 -2.31 15.46
N ASP A 31 -3.92 -2.49 14.12
CA ASP A 31 -5.05 -2.30 13.17
C ASP A 31 -4.59 -2.39 11.70
N ALA A 32 -3.28 -2.48 11.45
CA ALA A 32 -2.73 -2.58 10.10
C ALA A 32 -2.84 -4.01 9.56
N ALA A 33 -3.54 -4.17 8.43
CA ALA A 33 -3.56 -5.44 7.73
C ALA A 33 -2.17 -5.78 7.16
N ILE A 34 -1.84 -7.07 7.11
CA ILE A 34 -0.64 -7.57 6.44
C ILE A 34 -0.80 -7.32 4.93
N LEU A 35 0.13 -6.54 4.37
CA LEU A 35 0.16 -6.17 2.95
C LEU A 35 1.26 -6.92 2.19
N SER A 36 2.34 -7.29 2.87
CA SER A 36 3.45 -8.02 2.28
C SER A 36 3.01 -9.40 1.76
N GLY A 37 3.46 -9.76 0.56
CA GLY A 37 3.31 -11.11 0.01
C GLY A 37 1.88 -11.42 -0.43
N GLN A 38 1.00 -10.42 -0.40
CA GLN A 38 -0.38 -10.59 -0.77
C GLN A 38 -0.54 -10.63 -2.30
N TRP A 39 -1.57 -11.33 -2.78
CA TRP A 39 -1.82 -11.46 -4.21
C TRP A 39 -2.03 -10.10 -4.86
N ARG A 40 -1.36 -9.86 -5.99
CA ARG A 40 -1.49 -8.61 -6.77
C ARG A 40 -2.94 -8.22 -7.01
N ALA A 41 -3.75 -9.14 -7.53
CA ALA A 41 -5.16 -8.89 -7.83
C ALA A 41 -5.98 -8.53 -6.57
N TYR A 42 -5.58 -9.05 -5.41
CA TYR A 42 -6.20 -8.67 -4.15
C TYR A 42 -5.81 -7.24 -3.74
N LEU A 43 -4.53 -6.88 -3.81
CA LEU A 43 -4.09 -5.52 -3.48
C LEU A 43 -4.70 -4.49 -4.43
N GLU A 44 -4.78 -4.79 -5.72
CA GLU A 44 -5.44 -3.94 -6.72
C GLU A 44 -6.94 -3.76 -6.41
N SER A 45 -7.64 -4.83 -6.02
CA SER A 45 -9.05 -4.72 -5.63
C SER A 45 -9.23 -3.91 -4.35
N GLN A 46 -8.38 -4.09 -3.35
CA GLN A 46 -8.43 -3.30 -2.11
C GLN A 46 -8.17 -1.81 -2.38
N VAL A 47 -7.20 -1.48 -3.23
CA VAL A 47 -6.91 -0.12 -3.67
C VAL A 47 -8.14 0.49 -4.39
N SER A 48 -8.75 -0.25 -5.32
CA SER A 48 -9.95 0.19 -6.03
C SER A 48 -11.14 0.39 -5.07
N ASP A 49 -11.32 -0.49 -4.09
CA ASP A 49 -12.39 -0.37 -3.09
C ASP A 49 -12.16 0.84 -2.16
N LEU A 50 -10.91 1.18 -1.84
CA LEU A 50 -10.56 2.40 -1.11
C LEU A 50 -10.84 3.66 -1.95
N GLN A 51 -10.43 3.68 -3.22
CA GLN A 51 -10.67 4.81 -4.14
C GLN A 51 -12.17 5.04 -4.38
N SER A 52 -12.95 3.97 -4.51
CA SER A 52 -14.40 4.05 -4.70
C SER A 52 -15.19 4.29 -3.41
N GLY A 53 -14.52 4.30 -2.24
CA GLY A 53 -15.16 4.45 -0.94
C GLY A 53 -16.00 3.24 -0.52
N LYS A 54 -15.90 2.11 -1.21
CA LYS A 54 -16.54 0.84 -0.81
C LYS A 54 -15.91 0.26 0.45
N ARG A 55 -14.62 0.53 0.66
CA ARG A 55 -13.88 0.10 1.84
C ARG A 55 -13.65 1.29 2.76
N ASP A 56 -14.16 1.17 3.98
CA ASP A 56 -13.83 2.11 5.04
C ASP A 56 -12.37 1.97 5.47
N ALA A 57 -11.69 3.10 5.59
CA ALA A 57 -10.35 3.20 6.13
C ALA A 57 -10.24 4.44 7.03
N PRO A 58 -9.28 4.45 7.97
CA PRO A 58 -9.08 5.61 8.84
C PRO A 58 -8.90 6.89 8.02
N LYS A 59 -9.59 7.97 8.38
CA LYS A 59 -9.49 9.28 7.69
C LYS A 59 -8.06 9.77 7.50
N LYS A 60 -7.15 9.40 8.41
CA LYS A 60 -5.72 9.73 8.34
C LYS A 60 -4.99 8.97 7.22
N MET A 61 -5.37 7.71 6.94
CA MET A 61 -4.86 6.92 5.83
C MET A 61 -5.41 7.47 4.51
N MET A 62 -6.72 7.67 4.42
CA MET A 62 -7.37 8.18 3.20
C MET A 62 -6.77 9.51 2.75
N LYS A 63 -6.55 10.48 3.65
CA LYS A 63 -5.88 11.75 3.34
C LYS A 63 -4.46 11.62 2.77
N LYS A 64 -3.75 10.54 3.07
CA LYS A 64 -2.43 10.25 2.50
C LYS A 64 -2.57 9.53 1.16
N PHE A 65 -3.51 8.60 1.08
CA PHE A 65 -3.80 7.82 -0.11
C PHE A 65 -4.35 8.67 -1.25
N GLU A 66 -5.24 9.62 -0.97
CA GLU A 66 -5.77 10.60 -1.95
C GLU A 66 -4.71 11.55 -2.53
N LYS A 67 -3.53 11.64 -1.91
CA LYS A 67 -2.41 12.45 -2.41
C LYS A 67 -1.50 11.70 -3.36
N LEU A 68 -1.72 10.39 -3.52
CA LEU A 68 -0.93 9.55 -4.41
C LEU A 68 -1.51 9.59 -5.82
N ASP A 69 -0.64 9.58 -6.81
CA ASP A 69 -1.05 9.36 -8.20
C ASP A 69 -1.14 7.86 -8.54
N ASP A 70 -1.78 7.54 -9.66
CA ASP A 70 -1.96 6.14 -10.12
C ASP A 70 -0.62 5.40 -10.32
N GLY A 71 0.45 6.12 -10.65
CA GLY A 71 1.80 5.57 -10.78
C GLY A 71 2.42 5.22 -9.43
N GLU A 72 2.26 6.07 -8.42
CA GLU A 72 2.66 5.80 -7.04
C GLU A 72 1.86 4.65 -6.43
N ILE A 73 0.55 4.58 -6.69
CA ILE A 73 -0.30 3.47 -6.26
C ILE A 73 0.17 2.15 -6.87
N LYS A 74 0.43 2.13 -8.19
CA LYS A 74 0.96 0.95 -8.87
C LYS A 74 2.33 0.54 -8.31
N ALA A 75 3.20 1.51 -8.03
CA ALA A 75 4.50 1.26 -7.43
C ALA A 75 4.37 0.66 -6.02
N LEU A 76 3.44 1.12 -5.19
CA LEU A 76 3.14 0.54 -3.88
C LEU A 76 2.67 -0.91 -4.00
N VAL A 77 1.76 -1.22 -4.93
CA VAL A 77 1.31 -2.59 -5.16
C VAL A 77 2.49 -3.48 -5.56
N GLU A 78 3.33 -3.06 -6.51
CA GLU A 78 4.54 -3.80 -6.89
C GLU A 78 5.47 -4.06 -5.69
N TYR A 79 5.67 -3.06 -4.85
CA TYR A 79 6.49 -3.16 -3.65
C TYR A 79 5.93 -4.22 -2.68
N TYR A 80 4.65 -4.13 -2.31
CA TYR A 80 4.04 -5.06 -1.35
C TYR A 80 3.96 -6.50 -1.88
N VAL A 81 3.68 -6.71 -3.18
CA VAL A 81 3.70 -8.06 -3.78
C VAL A 81 5.14 -8.61 -3.85
N SER A 82 6.15 -7.74 -3.99
CA SER A 82 7.56 -8.15 -4.03
C SER A 82 8.13 -8.53 -2.65
N GLN A 83 7.52 -8.05 -1.57
CA GLN A 83 7.86 -8.38 -0.19
C GLN A 83 7.33 -9.78 0.14
N GLN A 84 8.15 -10.83 0.01
CA GLN A 84 7.82 -12.21 0.39
C GLN A 84 8.74 -12.70 1.51
#